data_AF-A0A0Q2LJ27-F1
#
_entry.id   AF-A0A0Q2LJ27-F1
#
_cell.length_a   1.000
_cell.length_b   1.000
_cell.length_c   1.000
_cell.angle_alpha   90.00
_cell.angle_beta   90.00
_cell.angle_gamma   90.00
#
_symmetry.space_group_name_H-M   'P 1'
#
loop_
_entity.id
_entity.type
_entity.pdbx_description
1 polymer ?
#
loop_
_entity_poly.entity_id
_entity_poly.type
_entity_poly.pdbx_seq_one_letter_code
_entity_poly.pdbx_strand_id
1 'polypeptide(L)'
;MSTTRSSIPPLLMCAATAFITVAVPAPAEAAPDTCVSGYVWREARPSDHVCVTPAVRTRTQQENANPTNHRSPNGGAYGPNTCVNGYVWREAFDGDTICVTPDERSATLADNAAAASRVAAPQSPAGGNVVFEVFGPGDVYSVVTDPDTGLYSNASLPFRRTTTVGADVTMLQVVATGKQSNPGCRITLNGKVVAEKPVGGDAHCIYTR
;
A
#
# COMPACT_ATOMS: atom_id res chain seq x y z
N MET A 1 63.17 47.88 -31.87
CA MET A 1 61.98 47.04 -32.15
C MET A 1 62.35 45.61 -31.78
N SER A 2 62.07 45.20 -30.54
CA SER A 2 62.37 43.85 -30.04
C SER A 2 61.12 42.99 -30.04
N THR A 3 61.22 41.86 -30.73
CA THR A 3 60.27 40.75 -30.78
C THR A 3 60.03 40.12 -29.41
N THR A 4 58.76 39.91 -29.03
CA THR A 4 58.38 39.06 -27.89
C THR A 4 57.46 37.94 -28.37
N ARG A 5 57.89 36.70 -28.10
CA ARG A 5 57.24 35.45 -28.53
C ARG A 5 56.02 35.13 -27.66
N SER A 6 54.98 34.64 -28.31
CA SER A 6 53.74 34.10 -27.71
C SER A 6 53.99 32.69 -27.15
N SER A 7 53.38 32.35 -26.01
CA SER A 7 53.44 31.01 -25.41
C SER A 7 52.06 30.65 -24.84
N ILE A 8 51.38 29.70 -25.48
CA ILE A 8 50.07 29.17 -25.06
C ILE A 8 50.32 27.89 -24.25
N PRO A 9 49.80 27.76 -23.00
CA PRO A 9 49.87 26.51 -22.25
C PRO A 9 48.75 25.53 -22.67
N PRO A 10 48.96 24.21 -22.54
CA PRO A 10 48.00 23.20 -22.98
C PRO A 10 46.85 23.06 -21.97
N LEU A 11 45.61 23.03 -22.48
CA LEU A 11 44.43 22.65 -21.70
C LEU A 11 44.52 21.15 -21.35
N LEU A 12 44.59 20.84 -20.05
CA LEU A 12 44.34 19.50 -19.53
C LEU A 12 42.82 19.22 -19.58
N MET A 13 42.43 18.20 -20.34
CA MET A 13 41.04 17.78 -20.49
C MET A 13 40.78 16.61 -19.52
N CYS A 14 40.18 16.90 -18.37
CA CYS A 14 39.73 15.87 -17.43
C CYS A 14 38.42 15.25 -17.94
N ALA A 15 38.47 13.99 -18.38
CA ALA A 15 37.26 13.22 -18.71
C ALA A 15 36.57 12.79 -17.42
N ALA A 16 35.46 13.44 -17.07
CA ALA A 16 34.58 13.00 -15.98
C ALA A 16 33.61 11.94 -16.52
N THR A 17 33.82 10.68 -16.11
CA THR A 17 32.87 9.58 -16.36
C THR A 17 31.66 9.72 -15.43
N ALA A 18 30.51 10.10 -15.99
CA ALA A 18 29.24 10.11 -15.27
C ALA A 18 28.69 8.68 -15.18
N PHE A 19 28.60 8.14 -13.95
CA PHE A 19 27.84 6.92 -13.68
C PHE A 19 26.35 7.26 -13.65
N ILE A 20 25.60 6.79 -14.64
CA ILE A 20 24.14 6.88 -14.66
C ILE A 20 23.60 5.79 -13.72
N THR A 21 23.17 6.19 -12.52
CA THR A 21 22.41 5.30 -11.63
C THR A 21 20.97 5.22 -12.13
N VAL A 22 20.58 4.06 -12.64
CA VAL A 22 19.17 3.76 -12.94
C VAL A 22 18.49 3.46 -11.61
N ALA A 23 17.70 4.42 -11.10
CA ALA A 23 16.82 4.18 -9.97
C ALA A 23 15.71 3.24 -10.41
N VAL A 24 15.76 1.98 -9.95
CA VAL A 24 14.66 1.04 -10.09
C VAL A 24 13.59 1.45 -9.08
N PRO A 25 12.36 1.82 -9.49
CA PRO A 25 11.32 2.13 -8.52
C PRO A 25 11.03 0.87 -7.71
N ALA A 26 11.11 0.98 -6.38
CA ALA A 26 10.60 -0.06 -5.50
C ALA A 26 9.13 -0.31 -5.84
N PRO A 27 8.65 -1.57 -5.86
CA PRO A 27 7.22 -1.82 -5.99
C PRO A 27 6.53 -1.06 -4.85
N ALA A 28 5.64 -0.15 -5.20
CA ALA A 28 4.84 0.56 -4.22
C ALA A 28 4.07 -0.51 -3.42
N GLU A 29 4.42 -0.68 -2.14
CA GLU A 29 3.51 -1.31 -1.20
C GLU A 29 2.19 -0.53 -1.33
N ALA A 30 1.13 -1.23 -1.75
CA ALA A 30 -0.18 -0.62 -1.87
C ALA A 30 -0.55 -0.10 -0.49
N ALA A 31 -0.55 1.23 -0.33
CA ALA A 31 -0.96 1.85 0.91
C ALA A 31 -2.37 1.36 1.28
N PRO A 32 -2.68 1.17 2.58
CA PRO A 32 -3.95 0.59 3.04
C PRO A 32 -5.22 1.37 2.65
N ASP A 33 -5.09 2.48 1.91
CA ASP A 33 -6.17 3.38 1.50
C ASP A 33 -6.44 3.37 -0.02
N THR A 34 -6.02 2.35 -0.79
CA THR A 34 -6.33 2.37 -2.25
C THR A 34 -7.82 2.21 -2.53
N CYS A 35 -8.35 2.89 -3.55
CA CYS A 35 -9.72 2.69 -4.02
C CYS A 35 -9.86 1.44 -4.87
N VAL A 36 -11.05 0.82 -4.89
CA VAL A 36 -11.36 -0.24 -5.86
C VAL A 36 -11.25 0.27 -7.30
N SER A 37 -11.03 -0.63 -8.26
CA SER A 37 -10.88 -0.28 -9.68
C SER A 37 -12.05 0.58 -10.19
N GLY A 38 -11.73 1.67 -10.89
CA GLY A 38 -12.71 2.64 -11.38
C GLY A 38 -13.05 3.77 -10.40
N TYR A 39 -12.52 3.74 -9.18
CA TYR A 39 -12.68 4.78 -8.18
C TYR A 39 -11.34 5.46 -7.85
N VAL A 40 -11.43 6.69 -7.34
CA VAL A 40 -10.31 7.53 -6.94
C VAL A 40 -10.69 8.30 -5.67
N TRP A 41 -9.71 8.74 -4.87
CA TRP A 41 -10.01 9.61 -3.73
C TRP A 41 -10.66 10.90 -4.19
N ARG A 42 -11.72 11.30 -3.49
CA ARG A 42 -12.47 12.53 -3.73
C ARG A 42 -11.63 13.77 -3.50
N GLU A 43 -10.81 13.77 -2.45
CA GLU A 43 -9.92 14.86 -2.09
C GLU A 43 -10.65 16.20 -1.82
N ALA A 44 -11.79 16.17 -1.12
CA ALA A 44 -12.44 17.39 -0.63
C ALA A 44 -11.53 18.20 0.30
N ARG A 45 -10.58 17.53 0.96
CA ARG A 45 -9.42 18.08 1.66
C ARG A 45 -8.26 17.06 1.59
N PRO A 46 -7.03 17.41 1.99
CA PRO A 46 -5.90 16.48 1.90
C PRO A 46 -6.08 15.14 2.62
N SER A 47 -6.89 15.08 3.70
CA SER A 47 -7.18 13.85 4.45
C SER A 47 -8.50 13.17 4.04
N ASP A 48 -9.16 13.62 2.97
CA ASP A 48 -10.40 13.01 2.48
C ASP A 48 -10.11 11.90 1.46
N HIS A 49 -10.03 10.67 1.97
CA HIS A 49 -9.82 9.46 1.18
C HIS A 49 -11.12 8.73 0.80
N VAL A 50 -12.27 9.41 0.82
CA VAL A 50 -13.53 8.82 0.34
C VAL A 50 -13.40 8.49 -1.15
N CYS A 51 -13.62 7.23 -1.51
CA CYS A 51 -13.53 6.75 -2.88
C CYS A 51 -14.79 7.10 -3.69
N VAL A 52 -14.59 7.83 -4.79
CA VAL A 52 -15.64 8.31 -5.71
C VAL A 52 -15.24 8.08 -7.16
N THR A 53 -16.15 8.34 -8.10
CA THR A 53 -15.81 8.26 -9.53
C THR A 53 -14.86 9.40 -9.93
N PRO A 54 -14.06 9.24 -11.00
CA PRO A 54 -13.21 10.32 -11.50
C PRO A 54 -13.95 11.63 -11.77
N ALA A 55 -15.20 11.55 -12.26
CA ALA A 55 -16.04 12.72 -12.52
C ALA A 55 -16.38 13.50 -11.23
N VAL A 56 -16.66 12.79 -10.13
CA VAL A 56 -16.93 13.43 -8.82
C VAL A 56 -15.66 14.07 -8.26
N ARG A 57 -14.49 13.41 -8.37
CA ARG A 57 -13.21 14.00 -7.99
C ARG A 57 -12.93 15.29 -8.77
N THR A 58 -13.14 15.29 -10.09
CA THR A 58 -12.96 16.49 -10.92
C THR A 58 -13.88 17.63 -10.47
N ARG A 59 -15.15 17.34 -10.18
CA ARG A 59 -16.09 18.35 -9.65
C ARG A 59 -15.64 18.88 -8.29
N THR A 60 -15.26 18.00 -7.38
CA THR A 60 -14.75 18.35 -6.04
C THR A 60 -13.53 19.29 -6.15
N GLN A 61 -12.63 19.04 -7.11
CA GLN A 61 -11.49 19.92 -7.35
C GLN A 61 -11.91 21.31 -7.86
N GLN A 62 -12.94 21.40 -8.71
CA GLN A 62 -13.47 22.69 -9.19
C GLN A 62 -14.14 23.49 -8.08
N GLU A 63 -14.90 22.82 -7.21
CA GLU A 63 -15.50 23.39 -6.00
C GLU A 63 -14.42 23.92 -5.05
N ASN A 64 -13.39 23.11 -4.78
CA ASN A 64 -12.26 23.48 -3.92
C ASN A 64 -11.44 24.65 -4.49
N ALA A 65 -11.36 24.78 -5.81
CA ALA A 65 -10.69 25.90 -6.47
C ALA A 65 -11.46 27.23 -6.31
N ASN A 66 -12.77 27.17 -6.05
CA ASN A 66 -13.64 28.34 -5.92
C ASN A 66 -14.53 28.23 -4.66
N PRO A 67 -13.93 28.15 -3.45
CA PRO A 67 -14.67 27.77 -2.25
C PRO A 67 -15.69 28.82 -1.79
N THR A 68 -15.56 30.06 -2.27
CA THR A 68 -16.46 31.18 -1.98
C THR A 68 -17.63 31.30 -2.96
N ASN A 69 -17.66 30.49 -4.02
CA ASN A 69 -18.76 30.51 -4.97
C ASN A 69 -20.08 30.19 -4.26
N HIS A 70 -21.17 30.87 -4.65
CA HIS A 70 -22.49 30.76 -4.03
C HIS A 70 -22.56 31.06 -2.51
N ARG A 71 -21.52 31.66 -1.91
CA ARG A 71 -21.61 32.24 -0.57
C ARG A 71 -22.24 33.63 -0.62
N SER A 72 -23.03 33.95 0.40
CA SER A 72 -23.57 35.29 0.59
C SER A 72 -22.43 36.28 0.85
N PRO A 73 -22.33 37.40 0.09
CA PRO A 73 -21.25 38.37 0.27
C PRO A 73 -21.29 39.07 1.63
N ASN A 74 -22.46 39.12 2.27
CA ASN A 74 -22.67 39.77 3.57
C ASN A 74 -22.84 38.75 4.72
N GLY A 75 -22.59 37.45 4.48
CA GLY A 75 -22.94 36.38 5.41
C GLY A 75 -24.45 36.21 5.57
N GLY A 76 -24.88 35.60 6.68
CA GLY A 76 -26.29 35.38 6.98
C GLY A 76 -26.53 34.64 8.30
N ALA A 77 -27.69 33.98 8.41
CA ALA A 77 -28.16 33.33 9.63
C ALA A 77 -27.20 32.26 10.20
N TYR A 78 -26.31 31.72 9.36
CA TYR A 78 -25.33 30.69 9.72
C TYR A 78 -23.89 31.23 9.71
N GLY A 79 -23.72 32.55 9.83
CA GLY A 79 -22.41 33.21 9.85
C GLY A 79 -21.85 33.55 8.46
N PRO A 80 -20.53 33.81 8.35
CA PRO A 80 -19.92 34.33 7.13
C PRO A 80 -19.92 33.34 5.95
N ASN A 81 -20.03 32.04 6.21
CA ASN A 81 -20.10 31.01 5.17
C ASN A 81 -21.53 30.68 4.72
N THR A 82 -22.53 31.51 5.07
CA THR A 82 -23.92 31.28 4.66
C THR A 82 -24.03 31.23 3.13
N CYS A 83 -24.66 30.18 2.60
CA CYS A 83 -24.94 30.06 1.17
C CYS A 83 -26.07 30.99 0.72
N VAL A 84 -26.04 31.42 -0.54
CA VAL A 84 -27.16 32.15 -1.17
C VAL A 84 -28.37 31.22 -1.36
N ASN A 85 -29.55 31.81 -1.59
CA ASN A 85 -30.78 31.04 -1.80
C ASN A 85 -30.62 30.03 -2.95
N GLY A 86 -31.03 28.78 -2.71
CA GLY A 86 -30.90 27.67 -3.66
C GLY A 86 -29.63 26.84 -3.49
N TYR A 87 -28.71 27.25 -2.62
CA TYR A 87 -27.46 26.53 -2.34
C TYR A 87 -27.36 26.14 -0.87
N VAL A 88 -26.63 25.07 -0.61
CA VAL A 88 -26.42 24.47 0.72
C VAL A 88 -24.96 24.10 0.89
N TRP A 89 -24.50 23.95 2.13
CA TRP A 89 -23.15 23.41 2.38
C TRP A 89 -23.04 21.99 1.84
N ARG A 90 -21.90 21.71 1.20
CA ARG A 90 -21.61 20.41 0.58
C ARG A 90 -21.49 19.29 1.59
N GLU A 91 -20.92 19.58 2.76
CA GLU A 91 -20.80 18.64 3.88
C GLU A 91 -20.06 17.33 3.53
N ALA A 92 -18.97 17.43 2.76
CA ALA A 92 -18.09 16.30 2.48
C ALA A 92 -17.45 15.74 3.76
N PHE A 93 -17.19 16.61 4.73
CA PHE A 93 -16.65 16.30 6.05
C PHE A 93 -17.15 17.36 7.05
N ASP A 94 -16.93 17.13 8.34
CA ASP A 94 -17.30 18.10 9.38
C ASP A 94 -16.56 19.45 9.21
N GLY A 95 -17.32 20.53 9.07
CA GLY A 95 -16.81 21.87 8.77
C GLY A 95 -16.66 22.20 7.27
N ASP A 96 -17.06 21.31 6.36
CA ASP A 96 -17.07 21.61 4.92
C ASP A 96 -18.23 22.54 4.55
N THR A 97 -17.90 23.81 4.36
CA THR A 97 -18.85 24.91 4.12
C THR A 97 -18.79 25.45 2.69
N ILE A 98 -18.28 24.67 1.73
CA ILE A 98 -18.41 25.02 0.31
C ILE A 98 -19.88 24.94 -0.10
N CYS A 99 -20.37 25.95 -0.80
CA CYS A 99 -21.77 26.02 -1.22
C CYS A 99 -21.97 25.33 -2.56
N VAL A 100 -22.87 24.34 -2.59
CA VAL A 100 -23.23 23.52 -3.76
C VAL A 100 -24.74 23.42 -3.87
N THR A 101 -25.25 22.80 -4.94
CA THR A 101 -26.68 22.53 -5.08
C THR A 101 -27.16 21.46 -4.07
N PRO A 102 -28.46 21.40 -3.73
CA PRO A 102 -29.01 20.35 -2.87
C PRO A 102 -28.76 18.92 -3.39
N ASP A 103 -28.77 18.74 -4.71
CA ASP A 103 -28.49 17.44 -5.34
C ASP A 103 -27.02 17.03 -5.18
N GLU A 104 -26.09 17.98 -5.29
CA GLU A 104 -24.65 17.74 -5.06
C GLU A 104 -24.33 17.41 -3.61
N ARG A 105 -24.97 18.10 -2.65
CA ARG A 105 -24.90 17.72 -1.23
C ARG A 105 -25.43 16.30 -1.03
N SER A 106 -26.57 15.97 -1.63
CA SER A 106 -27.16 14.63 -1.52
C SER A 106 -26.23 13.54 -2.09
N ALA A 107 -25.59 13.81 -3.24
CA ALA A 107 -24.58 12.93 -3.83
C ALA A 107 -23.34 12.78 -2.93
N THR A 108 -22.86 13.88 -2.33
CA THR A 108 -21.73 13.90 -1.41
C THR A 108 -22.00 13.02 -0.18
N LEU A 109 -23.21 13.10 0.39
CA LEU A 109 -23.62 12.28 1.52
C LEU A 109 -23.73 10.79 1.14
N ALA A 110 -24.23 10.50 -0.07
CA ALA A 110 -24.26 9.13 -0.59
C ALA A 110 -22.85 8.54 -0.79
N ASP A 111 -21.89 9.36 -1.22
CA ASP A 111 -20.49 8.96 -1.34
C ASP A 111 -19.86 8.68 0.03
N ASN A 112 -20.14 9.51 1.04
CA ASN A 112 -19.70 9.26 2.41
C ASN A 112 -20.29 7.94 2.96
N ALA A 113 -21.57 7.68 2.72
CA ALA A 113 -22.22 6.44 3.15
C ALA A 113 -21.64 5.20 2.46
N ALA A 114 -21.21 5.33 1.20
CA ALA A 114 -20.65 4.23 0.42
C ALA A 114 -19.13 4.05 0.61
N ALA A 115 -18.45 4.92 1.37
CA ALA A 115 -16.99 4.98 1.46
C ALA A 115 -16.36 3.61 1.75
N ALA A 116 -16.87 2.90 2.77
CA ALA A 116 -16.35 1.60 3.17
C ALA A 116 -16.42 0.53 2.06
N SER A 117 -17.45 0.59 1.19
CA SER A 117 -17.63 -0.37 0.10
C SER A 117 -16.73 -0.12 -1.13
N ARG A 118 -16.07 1.05 -1.19
CA ARG A 118 -15.29 1.51 -2.34
C ARG A 118 -13.79 1.60 -2.05
N VAL A 119 -13.39 1.37 -0.80
CA VAL A 119 -11.98 1.16 -0.43
C VAL A 119 -11.61 -0.27 -0.81
N ALA A 120 -10.50 -0.45 -1.50
CA ALA A 120 -9.96 -1.76 -1.75
C ALA A 120 -9.56 -2.36 -0.39
N ALA A 121 -9.92 -3.63 -0.18
CA ALA A 121 -9.30 -4.38 0.91
C ALA A 121 -7.78 -4.24 0.77
N PRO A 122 -7.02 -4.12 1.89
CA PRO A 122 -5.58 -4.12 1.85
C PRO A 122 -5.13 -5.20 0.88
N GLN A 123 -4.42 -4.81 -0.18
CA GLN A 123 -3.98 -5.76 -1.18
C GLN A 123 -2.96 -6.66 -0.51
N SER A 124 -3.46 -7.75 0.06
CA SER A 124 -2.67 -8.95 0.24
C SER A 124 -1.96 -9.20 -1.09
N PRO A 125 -0.64 -9.41 -1.10
CA PRO A 125 0.07 -9.68 -2.35
C PRO A 125 -0.73 -10.73 -3.10
N ALA A 126 -1.02 -10.47 -4.38
CA ALA A 126 -1.67 -11.45 -5.25
C ALA A 126 -1.05 -12.82 -4.96
N GLY A 127 -1.89 -13.85 -4.89
CA GLY A 127 -1.50 -15.21 -4.50
C GLY A 127 -0.08 -15.58 -4.95
N GLY A 128 0.71 -16.19 -4.07
CA GLY A 128 2.15 -16.29 -4.27
C GLY A 128 2.69 -17.71 -4.22
N ASN A 129 3.93 -17.85 -4.68
CA ASN A 129 4.73 -19.05 -4.44
C ASN A 129 5.23 -19.02 -3.00
N VAL A 130 4.85 -20.02 -2.23
CA VAL A 130 5.25 -20.19 -0.82
C VAL A 130 6.21 -21.36 -0.72
N VAL A 131 7.32 -21.14 0.00
CA VAL A 131 8.26 -22.18 0.40
C VAL A 131 8.22 -22.30 1.93
N PHE A 132 7.87 -23.48 2.42
CA PHE A 132 7.98 -23.86 3.82
C PHE A 132 9.26 -24.67 4.02
N GLU A 133 10.06 -24.29 4.99
CA GLU A 133 11.29 -24.97 5.34
C GLU A 133 11.30 -25.30 6.84
N VAL A 134 11.81 -26.49 7.16
CA VAL A 134 12.14 -26.91 8.52
C VAL A 134 13.58 -27.40 8.49
N PHE A 135 14.41 -26.91 9.40
CA PHE A 135 15.85 -27.15 9.38
C PHE A 135 16.41 -27.40 10.78
N GLY A 136 17.52 -28.12 10.83
CA GLY A 136 18.12 -28.62 12.07
C GLY A 136 18.65 -30.04 11.86
N PRO A 137 19.29 -30.61 12.88
CA PRO A 137 19.78 -31.99 12.81
C PRO A 137 18.66 -33.02 12.96
N GLY A 138 18.82 -34.19 12.34
CA GLY A 138 18.01 -35.38 12.58
C GLY A 138 16.64 -35.38 11.88
N ASP A 139 15.67 -36.03 12.54
CA ASP A 139 14.31 -36.20 12.03
C ASP A 139 13.27 -35.54 12.96
N VAL A 140 12.11 -35.24 12.39
CA VAL A 140 10.92 -34.76 13.11
C VAL A 140 9.83 -35.83 13.12
N TYR A 141 8.94 -35.80 14.10
CA TYR A 141 7.75 -36.65 14.10
C TYR A 141 6.77 -36.24 13.03
N SER A 142 6.57 -34.94 12.85
CA SER A 142 5.61 -34.37 11.90
C SER A 142 6.01 -32.98 11.44
N VAL A 143 5.67 -32.66 10.20
CA VAL A 143 5.56 -31.28 9.69
C VAL A 143 4.14 -31.05 9.20
N VAL A 144 3.53 -29.94 9.63
CA VAL A 144 2.21 -29.48 9.19
C VAL A 144 2.37 -28.09 8.58
N THR A 145 1.71 -27.84 7.45
CA THR A 145 1.77 -26.55 6.75
C THR A 145 0.39 -26.08 6.33
N ASP A 146 0.11 -24.79 6.47
CA ASP A 146 -1.15 -24.14 6.08
C ASP A 146 -0.91 -23.03 5.04
N PRO A 147 -1.83 -22.80 4.06
CA PRO A 147 -3.14 -23.44 3.91
C PRO A 147 -3.02 -24.91 3.49
N ASP A 148 -3.93 -25.73 4.04
CA ASP A 148 -3.75 -27.17 4.20
C ASP A 148 -3.49 -27.92 2.89
N THR A 149 -2.59 -28.90 2.94
CA THR A 149 -2.43 -29.96 1.91
C THR A 149 -1.44 -31.07 2.35
N GLY A 150 -1.00 -31.14 3.61
CA GLY A 150 -0.15 -32.27 4.02
C GLY A 150 0.37 -32.28 5.45
N LEU A 151 0.13 -33.39 6.14
CA LEU A 151 0.89 -33.86 7.30
C LEU A 151 2.04 -34.74 6.81
N TYR A 152 3.27 -34.33 7.05
CA TYR A 152 4.48 -35.08 6.68
C TYR A 152 5.02 -35.79 7.91
N SER A 153 4.74 -37.09 8.01
CA SER A 153 5.17 -37.90 9.16
C SER A 153 6.60 -38.40 9.00
N ASN A 154 7.37 -38.41 10.09
CA ASN A 154 8.75 -38.92 10.15
C ASN A 154 9.70 -38.32 9.09
N ALA A 155 9.58 -37.01 8.85
CA ALA A 155 10.42 -36.33 7.86
C ALA A 155 11.86 -36.13 8.38
N SER A 156 12.84 -36.37 7.51
CA SER A 156 14.23 -35.99 7.76
C SER A 156 14.47 -34.52 7.46
N LEU A 157 15.36 -33.90 8.22
CA LEU A 157 15.74 -32.50 8.02
C LEU A 157 17.01 -32.38 7.16
N PRO A 158 17.11 -31.34 6.30
CA PRO A 158 16.14 -30.27 6.10
C PRO A 158 14.91 -30.72 5.28
N PHE A 159 13.74 -30.32 5.73
CA PHE A 159 12.48 -30.50 5.00
C PHE A 159 12.14 -29.22 4.22
N ARG A 160 11.65 -29.39 2.99
CA ARG A 160 11.21 -28.29 2.13
C ARG A 160 9.94 -28.65 1.38
N ARG A 161 8.98 -27.73 1.36
CA ARG A 161 7.71 -27.84 0.62
C ARG A 161 7.42 -26.55 -0.11
N THR A 162 7.02 -26.65 -1.37
CA THR A 162 6.60 -25.49 -2.17
C THR A 162 5.13 -25.64 -2.54
N THR A 163 4.35 -24.56 -2.42
CA THR A 163 2.96 -24.49 -2.88
C THR A 163 2.65 -23.12 -3.47
N THR A 164 1.55 -23.02 -4.21
CA THR A 164 1.00 -21.74 -4.65
C THR A 164 -0.26 -21.47 -3.86
N VAL A 165 -0.40 -20.26 -3.30
CA VAL A 165 -1.57 -19.85 -2.53
C VAL A 165 -2.37 -18.81 -3.29
N GLY A 166 -3.68 -18.78 -3.10
CA GLY A 166 -4.58 -17.78 -3.68
C GLY A 166 -4.52 -16.43 -2.95
N ALA A 167 -5.08 -15.40 -3.58
CA ALA A 167 -5.21 -14.08 -2.99
C ALA A 167 -6.21 -14.02 -1.82
N ASP A 168 -6.89 -15.11 -1.50
CA ASP A 168 -7.82 -15.33 -0.38
C ASP A 168 -7.17 -15.93 0.87
N VAL A 169 -5.95 -16.49 0.75
CA VAL A 169 -5.22 -17.13 1.86
C VAL A 169 -4.58 -16.09 2.79
N THR A 170 -5.20 -15.86 3.96
CA THR A 170 -4.75 -14.84 4.94
C THR A 170 -3.69 -15.30 5.93
N MET A 171 -3.42 -16.60 6.00
CA MET A 171 -2.49 -17.16 6.96
C MET A 171 -1.63 -18.24 6.31
N LEU A 172 -0.33 -18.17 6.59
CA LEU A 172 0.65 -19.20 6.28
C LEU A 172 1.23 -19.71 7.59
N GLN A 173 1.39 -21.03 7.69
CA GLN A 173 1.97 -21.64 8.87
C GLN A 173 2.84 -22.83 8.47
N VAL A 174 3.94 -23.03 9.21
CA VAL A 174 4.62 -24.32 9.30
C VAL A 174 4.90 -24.64 10.75
N VAL A 175 4.53 -25.85 11.17
CA VAL A 175 4.78 -26.40 12.50
C VAL A 175 5.55 -27.70 12.34
N ALA A 176 6.61 -27.87 13.11
CA ALA A 176 7.34 -29.13 13.17
C ALA A 176 7.50 -29.64 14.60
N THR A 177 7.28 -30.94 14.79
CA THR A 177 7.44 -31.59 16.10
C THR A 177 8.77 -32.35 16.12
N GLY A 178 9.77 -31.79 16.81
CA GLY A 178 11.10 -32.38 16.90
C GLY A 178 11.15 -33.72 17.65
N LYS A 179 12.04 -34.64 17.24
CA LYS A 179 12.30 -35.89 17.99
C LYS A 179 13.31 -35.72 19.12
N GLN A 180 14.34 -34.90 18.89
CA GLN A 180 15.46 -34.69 19.80
C GLN A 180 15.47 -33.27 20.35
N SER A 181 15.28 -32.30 19.46
CA SER A 181 15.18 -30.88 19.76
C SER A 181 14.18 -30.22 18.81
N ASN A 182 13.70 -29.04 19.19
CA ASN A 182 12.84 -28.26 18.31
C ASN A 182 13.64 -27.76 17.11
N PRO A 183 13.25 -28.09 15.87
CA PRO A 183 13.91 -27.57 14.69
C PRO A 183 13.62 -26.08 14.49
N GLY A 184 14.40 -25.44 13.63
CA GLY A 184 14.08 -24.13 13.09
C GLY A 184 13.07 -24.25 11.95
N CYS A 185 12.40 -23.15 11.64
CA CYS A 185 11.46 -23.08 10.52
C CYS A 185 11.58 -21.75 9.77
N ARG A 186 11.16 -21.74 8.51
CA ARG A 186 11.11 -20.54 7.67
C ARG A 186 9.96 -20.62 6.68
N ILE A 187 9.31 -19.48 6.44
CA ILE A 187 8.32 -19.28 5.39
C ILE A 187 8.84 -18.21 4.45
N THR A 188 8.92 -18.53 3.16
CA THR A 188 9.28 -17.60 2.10
C THR A 188 8.11 -17.42 1.15
N LEU A 189 7.64 -16.19 0.96
CA LEU A 189 6.58 -15.82 0.02
C LEU A 189 7.17 -15.00 -1.12
N ASN A 190 7.04 -15.47 -2.36
CA ASN A 190 7.57 -14.81 -3.56
C ASN A 190 9.06 -14.42 -3.43
N GLY A 191 9.86 -15.29 -2.79
CA GLY A 191 11.29 -15.08 -2.57
C GLY A 191 11.65 -14.21 -1.36
N LYS A 192 10.69 -13.63 -0.65
CA LYS A 192 10.92 -12.86 0.59
C LYS A 192 10.63 -13.74 1.81
N VAL A 193 11.57 -13.79 2.76
CA VAL A 193 11.33 -14.44 4.07
C VAL A 193 10.32 -13.62 4.84
N VAL A 194 9.19 -14.23 5.21
CA VAL A 194 8.07 -13.57 5.91
C VAL A 194 7.87 -14.06 7.34
N ALA A 195 8.41 -15.24 7.68
CA ALA A 195 8.48 -15.74 9.05
C ALA A 195 9.69 -16.67 9.21
N GLU A 196 10.37 -16.61 10.34
CA GLU A 196 11.51 -17.47 10.65
C GLU A 196 11.66 -17.66 12.17
N LYS A 197 12.05 -18.87 12.58
CA LYS A 197 12.43 -19.22 13.94
C LYS A 197 13.72 -20.05 13.93
N PRO A 198 14.65 -19.81 14.87
CA PRO A 198 15.88 -20.57 14.96
C PRO A 198 15.65 -21.99 15.49
N VAL A 199 16.64 -22.87 15.30
CA VAL A 199 16.71 -24.17 15.99
C VAL A 199 16.72 -23.94 17.50
N GLY A 200 15.96 -24.76 18.24
CA GLY A 200 15.74 -24.60 19.68
C GLY A 200 14.60 -23.64 20.04
N GLY A 201 13.94 -23.03 19.05
CA GLY A 201 12.73 -22.22 19.24
C GLY A 201 11.48 -23.05 19.49
N ASP A 202 10.32 -22.50 19.13
CA ASP A 202 9.00 -23.16 19.22
C ASP A 202 8.68 -24.07 18.01
N ALA A 203 9.55 -24.07 16.98
CA ALA A 203 9.35 -24.78 15.71
C ALA A 203 8.02 -24.43 15.01
N HIS A 204 7.49 -23.23 15.28
CA HIS A 204 6.21 -22.75 14.78
C HIS A 204 6.37 -21.38 14.12
N CYS A 205 6.37 -21.37 12.80
CA CYS A 205 6.41 -20.15 12.01
C CYS A 205 5.00 -19.82 11.54
N ILE A 206 4.54 -18.60 11.82
CA ILE A 206 3.24 -18.09 11.40
C ILE A 206 3.45 -16.76 10.70
N TYR A 207 2.77 -16.58 9.58
CA TYR A 207 2.67 -15.31 8.89
C TYR A 207 1.18 -15.02 8.63
N THR A 208 0.73 -13.83 9.03
CA THR A 208 -0.61 -13.31 8.74
C THR A 208 -0.45 -12.03 7.92
N ARG A 209 -1.38 -11.80 7.00
CA ARG A 209 -1.41 -10.64 6.12
C ARG A 209 -2.63 -9.77 6.39
#